data_AF-F6I3G1-F1
#
_entry.id   AF-F6I3G1-F1
#
_cell.length_a   1.000
_cell.length_b   1.000
_cell.length_c   1.000
_cell.angle_alpha   90.00
_cell.angle_beta   90.00
_cell.angle_gamma   90.00
#
_symmetry.space_group_name_H-M   'P 1'
#
loop_
_entity.id
_entity.type
_entity.pdbx_description
1 polymer ?
#
loop_
_entity_poly.entity_id
_entity_poly.type
_entity_poly.pdbx_seq_one_letter_code
_entity_poly.pdbx_strand_id
1 'polypeptide(L)'
;MQKTVKCLNTLGISDLVHQYVMRTQQMSLNVYQPLTAIRLHRLIAQVQKPIIEWPKSFMRYQMTFMEKRDILRSWHNKIAPYISRHLSIKSFVEDSVSPLLHILSPPTLRP
;
A
#
# COMPACT_ATOMS: atom_id res chain seq x y z
N MET A 1 -20.00 9.56 6.18
CA MET A 1 -19.03 8.96 5.22
C MET A 1 -18.65 9.84 4.03
N GLN A 2 -19.51 10.72 3.52
CA GLN A 2 -19.26 11.45 2.26
C GLN A 2 -18.00 12.34 2.26
N LYS A 3 -17.67 13.00 3.38
CA LYS A 3 -16.43 13.79 3.52
C LYS A 3 -15.18 12.90 3.42
N THR A 4 -15.19 11.75 4.07
CA THR A 4 -14.11 10.76 4.04
C THR A 4 -13.85 10.25 2.62
N VAL A 5 -14.90 9.92 1.87
CA VAL A 5 -14.79 9.48 0.46
C VAL A 5 -14.15 10.56 -0.42
N LYS A 6 -14.56 11.84 -0.25
CA LYS A 6 -13.96 12.96 -0.98
C LYS A 6 -12.47 13.16 -0.63
N CYS A 7 -12.12 13.00 0.64
CA CYS A 7 -10.73 13.09 1.09
C CYS A 7 -9.88 11.94 0.50
N LEU A 8 -10.41 10.71 0.53
CA LEU A 8 -9.75 9.54 -0.04
C LEU A 8 -9.50 9.71 -1.55
N ASN A 9 -10.49 10.20 -2.29
CA ASN A 9 -10.35 10.46 -3.73
C ASN A 9 -9.28 11.55 -4.00
N THR A 10 -9.29 12.60 -3.19
CA THR A 10 -8.31 13.70 -3.29
C THR A 10 -6.88 13.19 -3.01
N LEU A 11 -6.71 12.32 -2.01
CA LEU A 11 -5.43 11.66 -1.71
C LEU A 11 -5.00 10.72 -2.84
N GLY A 12 -5.91 9.94 -3.43
CA GLY A 12 -5.62 9.05 -4.55
C GLY A 12 -5.11 9.80 -5.79
N ILE A 13 -5.73 10.94 -6.12
CA ILE A 13 -5.25 11.82 -7.19
C ILE A 13 -3.85 12.37 -6.86
N SER A 14 -3.63 12.79 -5.61
CA SER A 14 -2.33 13.27 -5.13
C SER A 14 -1.22 12.23 -5.33
N ASP A 15 -1.51 10.97 -4.98
CA ASP A 15 -0.55 9.88 -5.05
C ASP A 15 -0.23 9.52 -6.50
N LEU A 16 -1.23 9.48 -7.38
CA LEU A 16 -1.02 9.21 -8.79
C LEU A 16 -0.18 10.28 -9.49
N VAL A 17 -0.47 11.56 -9.22
CA VAL A 17 0.33 12.68 -9.74
C VAL A 17 1.77 12.58 -9.21
N HIS A 18 1.94 12.31 -7.91
CA HIS A 18 3.26 12.16 -7.31
C HIS A 18 4.06 11.00 -7.94
N GLN A 19 3.44 9.83 -8.12
CA GLN A 19 4.06 8.69 -8.77
C GLN A 19 4.46 9.01 -10.22
N TYR A 20 3.61 9.72 -10.96
CA TYR A 20 3.92 10.17 -12.31
C TYR A 20 5.15 11.08 -12.32
N VAL A 21 5.18 12.10 -11.46
CA VAL A 21 6.31 13.04 -11.35
C VAL A 21 7.60 12.32 -10.99
N MET A 22 7.56 11.39 -10.05
CA MET A 22 8.76 10.64 -9.65
C MET A 22 9.27 9.72 -10.77
N ARG A 23 8.37 9.16 -11.60
CA ARG A 23 8.76 8.36 -12.76
C ARG A 23 9.32 9.18 -13.91
N THR A 24 8.74 10.34 -14.21
CA THR A 24 9.14 11.19 -15.34
C THR A 24 10.19 12.25 -14.97
N GLN A 25 10.50 12.39 -13.68
CA GLN A 25 11.38 13.41 -13.11
C GLN A 25 10.95 14.85 -13.44
N GLN A 26 9.69 15.06 -13.84
CA GLN A 26 9.13 16.39 -14.14
C GLN A 26 8.79 17.16 -12.86
N MET A 27 9.83 17.61 -12.16
CA MET A 27 9.70 18.26 -10.84
C MET A 27 8.90 19.57 -10.85
N SER A 28 8.78 20.22 -12.01
CA SER A 28 7.94 21.42 -12.19
C SER A 28 6.46 21.17 -11.84
N LEU A 29 5.98 19.93 -11.99
CA LEU A 29 4.61 19.56 -11.67
C LEU A 29 4.33 19.47 -10.16
N ASN A 30 5.36 19.47 -9.30
CA ASN A 30 5.17 19.49 -7.84
C ASN A 30 4.46 20.75 -7.33
N VAL A 31 4.39 21.81 -8.14
CA VAL A 31 3.64 23.05 -7.84
C VAL A 31 2.15 22.78 -7.60
N TYR A 32 1.60 21.69 -8.16
CA TYR A 32 0.19 21.33 -7.98
C TYR A 32 -0.10 20.52 -6.71
N GLN A 33 0.91 19.90 -6.09
CA GLN A 33 0.75 19.11 -4.86
C GLN A 33 0.14 19.89 -3.67
N PRO A 34 0.54 21.15 -3.36
CA PRO A 34 -0.02 21.89 -2.22
C PRO A 34 -1.53 22.18 -2.35
N LEU A 35 -2.07 22.29 -3.57
CA LEU A 35 -3.51 22.51 -3.78
C LEU A 35 -4.34 21.35 -3.21
N THR A 36 -3.82 20.14 -3.31
CA THR A 36 -4.43 18.92 -2.79
C THR A 36 -4.49 18.94 -1.26
N ALA A 37 -3.40 19.39 -0.61
CA ALA A 37 -3.34 19.57 0.84
C ALA A 37 -4.29 20.67 1.34
N ILE A 38 -4.38 21.80 0.64
CA ILE A 38 -5.31 22.89 0.97
C ILE A 38 -6.76 22.41 0.88
N ARG A 39 -7.10 21.65 -0.18
CA ARG A 39 -8.45 21.08 -0.36
C ARG A 39 -8.80 20.11 0.78
N LEU A 40 -7.88 19.22 1.15
CA LEU A 40 -8.04 18.31 2.28
C LEU A 40 -8.26 19.06 3.59
N HIS A 41 -7.44 20.09 3.84
CA HIS A 41 -7.57 20.93 5.02
C HIS A 41 -8.96 21.57 5.08
N ARG A 42 -9.46 22.16 3.99
CA ARG A 42 -10.82 22.76 3.96
C ARG A 42 -11.94 21.74 4.19
N LEU A 43 -11.75 20.48 3.77
CA LEU A 43 -12.75 19.43 3.94
C LEU A 43 -12.78 18.86 5.37
N ILE A 44 -11.62 18.80 6.03
CA ILE A 44 -11.41 18.13 7.32
C ILE A 44 -11.33 19.14 8.48
N ALA A 45 -11.06 20.42 8.22
CA ALA A 45 -10.88 21.44 9.25
C ALA A 45 -12.06 21.44 10.23
N GLN A 46 -11.71 21.21 11.50
CA GLN A 46 -12.62 21.28 12.64
C GLN A 46 -12.18 22.45 13.53
N VAL A 47 -13.15 23.04 14.23
CA VAL A 47 -12.89 24.14 15.18
C VAL A 47 -12.04 23.65 16.37
N GLN A 48 -12.14 22.36 16.70
CA GLN A 48 -11.37 21.74 17.76
C GLN A 48 -10.05 21.19 17.21
N LYS A 49 -8.93 21.47 17.90
CA LYS A 49 -7.60 21.01 17.50
C LYS A 49 -7.52 19.48 17.65
N PRO A 50 -7.42 18.69 16.56
CA PRO A 50 -7.22 17.26 16.68
C PRO A 50 -5.82 16.98 17.23
N ILE A 51 -5.68 15.86 17.94
CA ILE A 51 -4.37 15.32 18.30
C ILE A 51 -3.74 14.80 17.00
N ILE A 52 -2.82 15.57 16.43
CA ILE A 52 -2.10 15.18 15.22
C ILE A 52 -1.00 14.20 15.64
N GLU A 53 -1.20 12.93 15.35
CA GLU A 53 -0.17 11.92 15.51
C GLU A 53 0.74 11.89 14.28
N TRP A 54 2.04 11.65 14.52
CA TRP A 54 2.95 11.31 13.44
C TRP A 54 2.42 10.07 12.70
N PRO A 55 2.54 9.97 11.36
CA PRO A 55 2.09 8.81 10.57
C PRO A 55 2.95 7.56 10.82
N LYS A 56 3.01 7.10 12.08
CA LYS A 56 3.66 5.87 12.50
C LYS A 56 3.02 4.67 11.82
N SER A 57 1.71 4.73 11.54
CA SER A 57 0.98 3.68 10.82
C SER A 57 1.53 3.45 9.41
N PHE A 58 1.86 4.52 8.67
CA PHE A 58 2.43 4.39 7.33
C PHE A 58 3.83 3.77 7.35
N MET A 59 4.70 4.23 8.25
CA MET A 59 6.06 3.69 8.37
C MET A 59 6.04 2.23 8.86
N ARG A 60 5.16 1.90 9.81
CA ARG A 60 4.94 0.51 10.24
C ARG A 60 4.43 -0.35 9.10
N TYR A 61 3.44 0.14 8.34
CA TYR A 61 2.92 -0.57 7.18
C TYR A 61 4.03 -0.85 6.15
N GLN A 62 4.84 0.16 5.80
CA GLN A 62 5.96 0.00 4.87
C GLN A 62 6.95 -1.06 5.37
N MET A 63 7.36 -0.97 6.64
CA MET A 63 8.29 -1.93 7.25
C MET A 63 7.73 -3.35 7.22
N THR A 64 6.51 -3.57 7.73
CA THR A 64 5.87 -4.88 7.72
C THR A 64 5.66 -5.40 6.29
N PHE A 65 5.29 -4.53 5.34
CA PHE A 65 5.14 -4.92 3.95
C PHE A 65 6.46 -5.40 3.34
N MET A 66 7.57 -4.69 3.59
CA MET A 66 8.89 -5.09 3.12
C MET A 66 9.33 -6.41 3.74
N GLU A 67 9.20 -6.57 5.06
CA GLU A 67 9.52 -7.82 5.78
C GLU A 67 8.75 -9.02 5.21
N LYS A 68 7.44 -8.89 5.05
CA LYS A 68 6.60 -9.98 4.51
C LYS A 68 6.96 -10.28 3.05
N ARG A 69 7.23 -9.26 2.25
CA ARG A 69 7.64 -9.43 0.85
C ARG A 69 8.97 -10.16 0.74
N ASP A 70 9.93 -9.86 1.61
CA ASP A 70 11.24 -10.52 1.61
C ASP A 70 11.13 -11.99 2.01
N ILE A 71 10.26 -12.32 2.97
CA ILE A 71 9.94 -13.72 3.32
C ILE A 71 9.40 -14.45 2.09
N LEU A 72 8.40 -13.88 1.40
CA LEU A 72 7.80 -14.51 0.21
C LEU A 72 8.81 -14.66 -0.93
N ARG A 73 9.69 -13.67 -1.11
CA ARG A 73 10.78 -13.75 -2.09
C ARG A 73 11.76 -14.87 -1.74
N SER A 74 12.09 -15.04 -0.46
CA SER A 74 12.95 -16.13 -0.01
C SER A 74 12.33 -17.51 -0.28
N TRP A 75 11.00 -17.64 -0.14
CA TRP A 75 10.29 -18.87 -0.46
C TRP A 75 10.27 -19.14 -1.95
N HIS A 76 9.98 -18.13 -2.77
CA HIS A 76 10.01 -18.22 -4.23
C HIS A 76 11.39 -18.65 -4.75
N ASN A 77 12.47 -18.15 -4.14
CA ASN A 77 13.84 -18.53 -4.47
C ASN A 77 14.21 -19.96 -4.04
N LYS A 78 13.55 -20.53 -3.03
CA LYS A 78 13.77 -21.92 -2.57
C LYS A 78 13.06 -22.95 -3.45
N ILE A 79 12.09 -22.52 -4.25
CA ILE A 79 11.35 -23.40 -5.16
C ILE A 79 12.24 -23.79 -6.32
N ALA A 80 12.03 -25.00 -6.84
CA ALA A 80 12.77 -25.47 -7.98
C ALA A 80 12.64 -24.49 -9.18
N PRO A 81 13.75 -24.19 -9.87
CA PRO A 81 13.78 -23.13 -10.88
C PRO A 81 12.85 -23.38 -12.07
N TYR A 82 12.47 -24.64 -12.33
CA TYR A 82 11.51 -24.99 -13.39
C TYR A 82 10.08 -24.57 -13.05
N ILE A 83 9.71 -24.37 -11.78
CA ILE A 83 8.39 -23.85 -11.37
C ILE A 83 8.48 -22.33 -11.20
N SER A 84 9.54 -21.87 -10.52
CA SER A 84 9.77 -20.46 -10.17
C SER A 84 9.82 -19.54 -11.39
N ARG A 85 10.38 -19.99 -12.53
CA ARG A 85 10.47 -19.21 -13.78
C ARG A 85 9.11 -18.89 -14.41
N HIS A 86 8.09 -19.71 -14.17
CA HIS A 86 6.76 -19.53 -14.76
C HIS A 86 5.80 -18.79 -13.82
N LEU A 87 6.19 -18.58 -12.57
CA LEU A 87 5.37 -17.90 -11.58
C LEU A 87 6.05 -16.60 -11.14
N SER A 88 5.37 -15.48 -11.36
CA SER A 88 5.72 -14.24 -10.67
C SER A 88 5.54 -14.43 -9.16
N ILE A 89 6.26 -13.65 -8.34
CA ILE A 89 6.07 -13.70 -6.88
C ILE A 89 4.61 -13.42 -6.48
N LYS A 90 3.90 -12.57 -7.23
CA LYS A 90 2.48 -12.26 -6.96
C LYS A 90 1.58 -13.48 -7.22
N SER A 91 1.68 -14.05 -8.41
CA SER A 91 0.90 -15.25 -8.79
C SER A 91 1.26 -16.45 -7.91
N PHE A 92 2.52 -16.61 -7.52
CA PHE A 92 2.94 -17.66 -6.58
C PHE A 92 2.22 -17.56 -5.23
N VAL A 93 2.05 -16.34 -4.70
CA VAL A 93 1.37 -16.13 -3.42
C VAL A 93 -0.13 -16.36 -3.54
N GLU A 94 -0.74 -15.80 -4.58
CA GLU A 94 -2.19 -15.89 -4.81
C GLU A 94 -2.63 -17.32 -5.15
N ASP A 95 -1.93 -17.98 -6.07
CA ASP A 95 -2.37 -19.25 -6.65
C ASP A 95 -1.84 -20.48 -5.89
N SER A 96 -0.74 -20.36 -5.14
CA SER A 96 -0.10 -21.49 -4.44
C SER A 96 -0.12 -21.35 -2.93
N VAL A 97 0.42 -20.25 -2.40
CA VAL A 97 0.59 -20.10 -0.94
C VAL A 97 -0.75 -19.93 -0.23
N SER A 98 -1.67 -19.14 -0.79
CA SER A 98 -2.99 -18.88 -0.18
C SER A 98 -3.82 -20.18 -0.04
N PRO A 99 -3.99 -21.01 -1.09
CA PRO A 99 -4.67 -22.30 -0.94
C PRO A 99 -3.96 -23.27 0.00
N LEU A 100 -2.62 -23.33 -0.04
CA LEU A 100 -1.85 -24.20 0.85
C LEU A 100 -2.02 -23.80 2.32
N LEU A 101 -2.01 -22.50 2.62
CA LEU A 101 -2.30 -22.00 3.98
C LEU A 101 -3.73 -22.33 4.39
N HIS A 102 -4.70 -22.25 3.48
CA HIS A 102 -6.08 -22.64 3.78
C HIS A 102 -6.19 -24.13 4.14
N ILE A 103 -5.44 -25.01 3.45
CA ILE A 103 -5.42 -26.45 3.72
C ILE A 103 -4.67 -26.78 5.02
N LEU A 104 -3.49 -26.17 5.22
CA LEU A 104 -2.61 -26.44 6.36
C LEU A 104 -3.08 -25.75 7.65
N SER A 105 -3.88 -24.69 7.55
CA SER A 105 -4.39 -24.00 8.72
C SER A 105 -5.40 -24.89 9.47
N PRO A 106 -5.20 -25.10 10.78
CA PRO A 106 -6.17 -25.79 11.59
C PRO A 106 -7.49 -25.01 11.58
N PRO A 107 -8.64 -25.69 11.67
CA PRO A 107 -9.96 -25.05 11.60
C PRO A 107 -10.21 -24.01 12.70
N THR A 108 -9.38 -23.98 13.76
CA THR A 108 -9.41 -22.99 14.84
C THR A 108 -8.82 -21.63 14.49
N LEU A 109 -8.03 -21.53 13.41
CA LEU A 109 -7.41 -20.28 12.91
C LEU A 109 -8.12 -19.70 11.68
N ARG A 110 -9.25 -20.28 11.26
CA ARG A 110 -10.05 -19.77 10.16
C ARG A 110 -11.00 -18.68 10.68
N PRO A 111 -11.11 -17.53 9.99
CA PRO A 111 -12.06 -16.46 10.35
C PRO A 111 -13.52 -16.88 10.12
#